data_AF-A0A925MDB1-F1
#
_entry.id   AF-A0A925MDB1-F1
#
_cell.length_a   1.000
_cell.length_b   1.000
_cell.length_c   1.000
_cell.angle_alpha   90.00
_cell.angle_beta   90.00
_cell.angle_gamma   90.00
#
_symmetry.space_group_name_H-M   'P 1'
#
loop_
_entity.id
_entity.type
_entity.pdbx_description
1 polymer ?
#
loop_
_entity_poly.entity_id
_entity_poly.type
_entity_poly.pdbx_seq_one_letter_code
_entity_poly.pdbx_strand_id
1 'polypeptide(L)'
;MKRWMISLWVIGCGGGGNSPGGDAGGGVVDSGSRVDSGVVVVDSGTSGSDASTDIGPEHPTYDNDIAPILTASCVTCHDATPADGASCVRLDRWFSAVDTAALCGDTRMAGLIFGARDAGPIVLDQVTQGLMPIGGPLPSAQIALFERWRRDGYPKHVVNGAPTITVTAPPAGGVTLCDPGCTYDVAFVVGDPDGDEVSWSLGWSSGATTGTFATRLAGGTGTLTIDGSALLAGDYTLTATLDDGASTVTVAALGSFTIAAAHNAEPTVTVTAPNGGEAFRSTDAITVTWTGSDADGATLTYDVVALQGATVIPIQTGLTAPVGQTVTTIWTPPAVAALTPYRIQVTARDAGTPPLAASDTSDATFSVSPPPVVISFATQIQPILTANCTNDACHDAVTPQRGLNLTAGAAYAELLNSRSTQTACRTFRLVQPSDPDLSYILFKLAGTGPCFVGGRMPQRLPPLPAAQIQLIRDWIANGAPNN
;
A
#
# COMPACT_ATOMS: atom_id res chain seq x y z
N MET A 1 12.98 -16.34 30.86
CA MET A 1 13.75 -17.59 30.90
C MET A 1 12.78 -18.76 31.08
N LYS A 2 12.37 -19.42 30.00
CA LYS A 2 11.65 -20.70 30.03
C LYS A 2 12.61 -21.74 29.45
N ARG A 3 13.00 -22.74 30.25
CA ARG A 3 13.72 -23.93 29.80
C ARG A 3 12.76 -24.73 28.91
N TRP A 4 13.13 -24.97 27.66
CA TRP A 4 12.37 -25.83 26.75
C TRP A 4 13.13 -27.14 26.60
N MET A 5 12.53 -28.23 27.09
CA MET A 5 12.94 -29.59 26.74
C MET A 5 12.51 -29.84 25.30
N ILE A 6 13.48 -30.01 24.40
CA ILE A 6 13.27 -30.52 23.05
C ILE A 6 13.27 -32.05 23.17
N SER A 7 12.15 -32.69 22.87
CA SER A 7 12.09 -34.14 22.70
C SER A 7 12.78 -34.50 21.39
N LEU A 8 14.05 -34.89 21.46
CA LEU A 8 14.78 -35.50 20.36
C LEU A 8 14.26 -36.94 20.18
N TRP A 9 13.73 -37.26 19.00
CA TRP A 9 13.48 -38.65 18.62
C TRP A 9 14.83 -39.37 18.53
N VAL A 10 15.01 -40.40 19.35
CA VAL A 10 16.21 -41.24 19.34
C VAL A 10 16.14 -42.18 18.14
N ILE A 11 16.81 -41.81 17.05
CA ILE A 11 17.22 -42.76 16.01
C ILE A 11 18.75 -42.81 16.10
N GLY A 12 19.29 -43.96 16.49
CA GLY A 12 20.73 -44.11 16.70
C GLY A 12 21.52 -44.07 15.40
N CYS A 13 22.58 -43.25 15.36
CA CYS A 13 23.66 -43.33 14.36
C CYS A 13 24.44 -44.65 14.58
N GLY A 14 23.94 -45.79 14.11
CA GLY A 14 24.60 -47.09 14.17
C GLY A 14 25.35 -47.42 12.88
N GLY A 15 26.68 -47.38 12.91
CA GLY A 15 27.53 -47.72 11.78
C GLY A 15 27.35 -49.17 11.31
N GLY A 16 27.28 -49.34 9.99
CA GLY A 16 27.32 -50.64 9.32
C GLY A 16 28.69 -51.30 9.48
N GLY A 17 28.85 -52.07 10.55
CA GLY A 17 30.01 -52.92 10.82
C GLY A 17 29.59 -54.38 10.86
N ASN A 18 29.92 -55.11 9.82
CA ASN A 18 29.73 -56.55 9.71
C ASN A 18 30.59 -57.26 10.78
N SER A 19 30.00 -58.05 11.67
CA SER A 19 30.72 -59.05 12.47
C SER A 19 29.82 -60.25 12.78
N PRO A 20 30.31 -61.50 12.63
CA PRO A 20 29.50 -62.69 12.83
C PRO A 20 29.55 -63.16 14.30
N GLY A 21 28.38 -63.58 14.80
CA GLY A 21 28.13 -64.69 15.73
C GLY A 21 28.89 -64.79 17.07
N GLY A 22 28.15 -64.86 18.18
CA GLY A 22 28.66 -65.45 19.42
C GLY A 22 27.88 -65.10 20.69
N ASP A 23 27.23 -66.12 21.24
CA ASP A 23 26.42 -66.26 22.45
C ASP A 23 26.78 -65.51 23.77
N ALA A 24 25.67 -65.28 24.52
CA ALA A 24 25.45 -65.47 25.96
C ALA A 24 25.95 -64.47 27.03
N GLY A 25 25.04 -64.19 27.98
CA GLY A 25 25.37 -64.00 29.41
C GLY A 25 24.93 -62.68 30.03
N GLY A 26 23.91 -62.72 30.92
CA GLY A 26 23.36 -61.54 31.61
C GLY A 26 24.12 -61.08 32.86
N GLY A 27 23.63 -59.99 33.45
CA GLY A 27 24.06 -59.50 34.77
C GLY A 27 23.49 -58.12 35.08
N VAL A 28 22.77 -58.02 36.20
CA VAL A 28 21.97 -56.90 36.70
C VAL A 28 22.80 -56.04 37.69
N VAL A 29 22.24 -54.90 38.11
CA VAL A 29 22.42 -54.14 39.39
C VAL A 29 23.69 -53.29 39.55
N ASP A 30 23.73 -52.11 40.19
CA ASP A 30 22.75 -51.23 40.86
C ASP A 30 23.43 -49.87 41.16
N SER A 31 22.56 -48.90 41.37
CA SER A 31 22.60 -47.49 41.79
C SER A 31 23.50 -47.14 42.98
N GLY A 32 23.88 -45.84 43.10
CA GLY A 32 24.26 -45.27 44.41
C GLY A 32 24.94 -43.88 44.41
N SER A 33 24.13 -42.84 44.62
CA SER A 33 24.35 -41.53 45.32
C SER A 33 25.77 -40.96 45.54
N ARG A 34 26.07 -39.72 45.10
CA ARG A 34 25.92 -38.41 45.82
C ARG A 34 26.49 -38.35 47.25
N VAL A 35 27.49 -37.49 47.51
CA VAL A 35 27.39 -36.21 48.29
C VAL A 35 28.74 -35.45 48.36
N ASP A 36 28.73 -34.25 47.79
CA ASP A 36 29.02 -32.90 48.33
C ASP A 36 30.19 -32.55 49.31
N SER A 37 30.71 -31.34 49.04
CA SER A 37 31.31 -30.32 49.94
C SER A 37 32.75 -30.44 50.46
N GLY A 38 33.59 -29.44 50.11
CA GLY A 38 34.72 -29.02 50.96
C GLY A 38 35.93 -28.40 50.24
N VAL A 39 35.91 -27.06 50.10
CA VAL A 39 37.06 -26.23 49.71
C VAL A 39 38.13 -26.20 50.81
N VAL A 40 39.41 -26.40 50.47
CA VAL A 40 40.56 -25.77 51.15
C VAL A 40 41.64 -25.42 50.13
N VAL A 41 41.96 -24.13 50.06
CA VAL A 41 43.13 -23.59 49.36
C VAL A 41 44.29 -23.53 50.35
N VAL A 42 45.45 -24.05 49.97
CA VAL A 42 46.77 -23.70 50.55
C VAL A 42 47.81 -23.79 49.44
N ASP A 43 48.44 -22.65 49.15
CA ASP A 43 49.64 -22.54 48.33
C ASP A 43 50.88 -22.48 49.23
N SER A 44 51.89 -23.30 48.96
CA SER A 44 53.31 -22.90 48.92
C SER A 44 54.23 -24.10 48.67
N GLY A 45 55.03 -24.02 47.59
CA GLY A 45 56.44 -24.44 47.59
C GLY A 45 56.82 -25.89 47.24
N THR A 46 57.29 -26.04 46.00
CA THR A 46 58.35 -26.94 45.49
C THR A 46 58.16 -28.46 45.39
N SER A 47 58.39 -28.92 44.14
CA SER A 47 58.90 -30.23 43.69
C SER A 47 58.11 -31.48 44.08
N GLY A 48 57.19 -31.85 43.20
CA GLY A 48 56.64 -33.20 43.11
C GLY A 48 56.03 -33.35 41.73
N SER A 49 56.55 -34.30 40.95
CA SER A 49 55.93 -34.75 39.71
C SER A 49 54.56 -35.32 40.02
N ASP A 50 53.51 -34.53 39.79
CA ASP A 50 52.14 -35.03 39.72
C ASP A 50 51.64 -34.86 38.29
N ALA A 51 51.02 -35.92 37.80
CA ALA A 51 50.51 -36.02 36.46
C ALA A 51 49.48 -34.90 36.21
N SER A 52 49.93 -33.85 35.53
CA SER A 52 49.02 -32.92 34.87
C SER A 52 48.24 -33.74 33.84
N THR A 53 47.03 -34.17 34.22
CA THR A 53 45.97 -34.44 33.27
C THR A 53 45.94 -33.22 32.36
N ASP A 54 46.37 -33.36 31.11
CA ASP A 54 46.49 -32.25 30.17
C ASP A 54 45.11 -31.59 29.98
N ILE A 55 44.88 -30.49 30.70
CA ILE A 55 43.61 -29.76 30.67
C ILE A 55 43.63 -28.75 29.52
N GLY A 56 44.43 -28.93 28.46
CA GLY A 56 44.47 -28.05 27.29
C GLY A 56 44.77 -26.56 27.60
N PRO A 57 44.69 -25.65 26.61
CA PRO A 57 45.03 -24.24 26.80
C PRO A 57 44.01 -23.46 27.64
N GLU A 58 44.48 -22.44 28.36
CA GLU A 58 43.65 -21.52 29.16
C GLU A 58 42.82 -20.58 28.27
N HIS A 59 43.33 -20.22 27.10
CA HIS A 59 42.65 -19.39 26.09
C HIS A 59 42.48 -20.17 24.78
N PRO A 60 41.53 -21.13 24.73
CA PRO A 60 41.31 -21.94 23.54
C PRO A 60 40.74 -21.12 22.39
N THR A 61 41.10 -21.51 21.17
CA THR A 61 40.59 -20.96 19.91
C THR A 61 39.83 -22.02 19.12
N TYR A 62 38.98 -21.60 18.19
CA TYR A 62 38.22 -22.57 17.40
C TYR A 62 39.14 -23.47 16.59
N ASP A 63 40.02 -22.88 15.79
CA ASP A 63 40.82 -23.62 14.81
C ASP A 63 41.76 -24.63 15.49
N ASN A 64 42.36 -24.27 16.62
CA ASN A 64 43.34 -25.13 17.29
C ASN A 64 42.72 -26.13 18.27
N ASP A 65 41.64 -25.76 18.96
CA ASP A 65 41.20 -26.50 20.15
C ASP A 65 39.79 -27.08 20.03
N ILE A 66 38.86 -26.36 19.40
CA ILE A 66 37.45 -26.73 19.37
C ILE A 66 37.09 -27.52 18.11
N ALA A 67 37.53 -27.07 16.94
CA ALA A 67 37.26 -27.71 15.66
C ALA A 67 37.74 -29.19 15.64
N PRO A 68 38.91 -29.55 16.19
CA PRO A 68 39.32 -30.95 16.26
C PRO A 68 38.36 -31.83 17.09
N ILE A 69 37.83 -31.30 18.20
CA ILE A 69 36.89 -32.04 19.07
C ILE A 69 35.55 -32.24 18.36
N LEU A 70 35.03 -31.19 17.71
CA LEU A 70 33.78 -31.29 16.94
C LEU A 70 33.91 -32.27 15.78
N THR A 71 35.04 -32.24 15.08
CA THR A 71 35.33 -33.15 13.97
C THR A 71 35.35 -34.61 14.43
N ALA A 72 36.02 -34.89 15.54
CA ALA A 72 36.14 -36.26 16.07
C ALA A 72 34.81 -36.82 16.62
N SER A 73 33.99 -35.97 17.23
CA SER A 73 32.90 -36.43 18.10
C SER A 73 31.49 -36.05 17.60
N CYS A 74 31.36 -35.06 16.71
CA CYS A 74 30.07 -34.50 16.34
C CYS A 74 29.81 -34.54 14.82
N VAL A 75 30.84 -34.31 13.99
CA VAL A 75 30.70 -34.13 12.54
C VAL A 75 30.09 -35.36 11.85
N THR A 76 30.32 -36.58 12.33
CA THR A 76 29.71 -37.80 11.76
C THR A 76 28.19 -37.73 11.61
N CYS A 77 27.47 -37.02 12.49
CA CYS A 77 26.03 -36.78 12.34
C CYS A 77 25.70 -35.29 12.06
N HIS A 78 26.67 -34.37 12.13
CA HIS A 78 26.52 -32.91 11.94
C HIS A 78 27.35 -32.34 10.76
N ASP A 79 27.52 -33.11 9.69
CA ASP A 79 28.18 -32.70 8.45
C ASP A 79 27.17 -32.26 7.36
N ALA A 80 27.66 -32.11 6.12
CA ALA A 80 26.84 -31.71 4.97
C ALA A 80 25.72 -32.67 4.58
N THR A 81 25.77 -33.91 5.08
CA THR A 81 24.85 -35.00 4.75
C THR A 81 24.41 -35.69 6.04
N PRO A 82 23.51 -35.05 6.84
CA PRO A 82 23.09 -35.62 8.10
C PRO A 82 22.53 -37.03 7.93
N ALA A 83 23.04 -37.98 8.71
CA ALA A 83 22.65 -39.38 8.67
C ALA A 83 21.16 -39.62 9.00
N ASP A 84 20.48 -38.64 9.61
CA ASP A 84 19.10 -38.69 10.08
C ASP A 84 18.15 -37.71 9.36
N GLY A 85 18.65 -36.90 8.42
CA GLY A 85 17.86 -35.87 7.73
C GLY A 85 17.29 -34.79 8.65
N ALA A 86 17.76 -34.67 9.90
CA ALA A 86 17.19 -33.81 10.93
C ALA A 86 18.20 -32.89 11.63
N SER A 87 19.48 -32.92 11.26
CA SER A 87 20.48 -32.06 11.90
C SER A 87 20.40 -30.61 11.41
N CYS A 88 20.03 -29.73 12.35
CA CYS A 88 19.81 -28.29 12.13
C CYS A 88 21.10 -27.45 12.18
N VAL A 89 22.23 -28.05 12.55
CA VAL A 89 23.51 -27.33 12.76
C VAL A 89 24.65 -28.10 12.09
N ARG A 90 25.45 -27.37 11.30
CA ARG A 90 26.69 -27.84 10.69
C ARG A 90 27.86 -27.49 11.60
N LEU A 91 28.66 -28.49 11.99
CA LEU A 91 29.76 -28.35 12.95
C LEU A 91 31.14 -28.60 12.33
N ASP A 92 31.18 -28.93 11.03
CA ASP A 92 32.39 -29.20 10.26
C ASP A 92 33.11 -27.93 9.75
N ARG A 93 32.54 -26.76 10.02
CA ARG A 93 33.14 -25.45 9.73
C ARG A 93 32.55 -24.36 10.63
N TRP A 94 33.30 -23.27 10.76
CA TRP A 94 32.91 -22.06 11.49
C TRP A 94 31.64 -21.42 10.90
N PHE A 95 31.70 -21.03 9.63
CA PHE A 95 30.57 -20.40 8.93
C PHE A 95 29.59 -21.44 8.41
N SER A 96 28.62 -21.77 9.25
CA SER A 96 27.56 -22.75 8.95
C SER A 96 26.20 -22.13 8.60
N ALA A 97 26.06 -20.80 8.58
CA ALA A 97 24.75 -20.14 8.41
C ALA A 97 24.07 -20.42 7.07
N VAL A 98 24.79 -20.30 5.96
CA VAL A 98 24.20 -20.46 4.61
C VAL A 98 23.67 -21.88 4.42
N ASP A 99 24.33 -22.87 5.04
CA ASP A 99 24.03 -24.28 4.87
C ASP A 99 23.06 -24.84 5.90
N THR A 100 23.00 -24.25 7.09
CA THR A 100 22.02 -24.64 8.12
C THR A 100 20.59 -24.29 7.69
N ALA A 101 20.40 -23.21 6.93
CA ALA A 101 19.08 -22.81 6.45
C ALA A 101 18.43 -23.84 5.50
N ALA A 102 19.21 -24.53 4.67
CA ALA A 102 18.69 -25.51 3.70
C ALA A 102 18.36 -26.87 4.32
N LEU A 103 18.86 -27.15 5.52
CA LEU A 103 18.74 -28.43 6.23
C LEU A 103 17.72 -28.40 7.37
N CYS A 104 17.17 -27.23 7.70
CA CYS A 104 16.31 -27.04 8.88
C CYS A 104 14.80 -27.08 8.55
N GLY A 105 14.06 -27.95 9.25
CA GLY A 105 12.60 -27.84 9.40
C GLY A 105 12.15 -26.81 10.44
N ASP A 106 13.01 -26.46 11.42
CA ASP A 106 12.77 -25.37 12.37
C ASP A 106 13.48 -24.09 11.91
N THR A 107 12.71 -23.16 11.34
CA THR A 107 13.21 -21.90 10.78
C THR A 107 13.85 -20.97 11.82
N ARG A 108 13.74 -21.26 13.13
CA ARG A 108 14.39 -20.47 14.20
C ARG A 108 15.85 -20.82 14.41
N MET A 109 16.30 -21.98 13.92
CA MET A 109 17.72 -22.39 13.95
C MET A 109 18.43 -22.23 12.61
N ALA A 110 17.67 -21.93 11.55
CA ALA A 110 18.19 -21.65 10.22
C ALA A 110 19.06 -20.37 10.21
N GLY A 111 20.26 -20.44 9.64
CA GLY A 111 21.13 -19.26 9.49
C GLY A 111 22.00 -18.93 10.70
N LEU A 112 22.05 -19.80 11.71
CA LEU A 112 22.90 -19.62 12.87
C LEU A 112 24.36 -20.01 12.55
N ILE A 113 25.31 -19.12 12.82
CA ILE A 113 26.75 -19.34 12.62
C ILE A 113 27.35 -19.98 13.88
N PHE A 114 27.95 -21.16 13.74
CA PHE A 114 28.71 -21.78 14.83
C PHE A 114 29.89 -20.90 15.25
N GLY A 115 30.01 -20.60 16.54
CA GLY A 115 31.12 -19.82 17.07
C GLY A 115 31.00 -18.29 16.95
N ALA A 116 30.04 -17.77 16.19
CA ALA A 116 29.61 -16.38 16.35
C ALA A 116 28.48 -16.28 17.39
N ARG A 117 28.18 -15.05 17.83
CA ARG A 117 27.30 -14.66 18.97
C ARG A 117 25.91 -15.33 19.03
N ASP A 118 25.44 -15.99 17.97
CA ASP A 118 24.07 -16.48 17.83
C ASP A 118 23.90 -18.03 18.00
N ALA A 119 24.84 -18.87 17.54
CA ALA A 119 24.71 -20.35 17.63
C ALA A 119 25.61 -21.00 18.70
N GLY A 120 26.76 -20.38 18.99
CA GLY A 120 27.75 -20.88 19.94
C GLY A 120 27.14 -21.26 21.30
N PRO A 121 26.29 -20.43 21.92
CA PRO A 121 25.65 -20.76 23.19
C PRO A 121 24.77 -22.02 23.16
N ILE A 122 24.01 -22.24 22.09
CA ILE A 122 23.06 -23.35 21.99
C ILE A 122 23.80 -24.69 21.89
N VAL A 123 24.82 -24.76 21.04
CA VAL A 123 25.61 -25.99 20.87
C VAL A 123 26.40 -26.30 22.15
N LEU A 124 26.98 -25.29 22.79
CA LEU A 124 27.68 -25.48 24.06
C LEU A 124 26.77 -25.97 25.16
N ASP A 125 25.55 -25.46 25.26
CA ASP A 125 24.61 -25.93 26.28
C ASP A 125 24.32 -27.43 26.11
N GLN A 126 24.21 -27.93 24.88
CA GLN A 126 24.03 -29.38 24.64
C GLN A 126 25.27 -30.19 25.03
N VAL A 127 26.47 -29.72 24.69
CA VAL A 127 27.74 -30.39 25.01
C VAL A 127 28.01 -30.38 26.51
N THR A 128 27.89 -29.21 27.16
CA THR A 128 28.17 -29.02 28.60
C THR A 128 27.13 -29.70 29.50
N GLN A 129 25.90 -29.89 29.02
CA GLN A 129 24.87 -30.66 29.72
C GLN A 129 24.97 -32.18 29.47
N GLY A 130 25.95 -32.62 28.67
CA GLY A 130 26.17 -34.04 28.34
C GLY A 130 25.08 -34.66 27.47
N LEU A 131 24.31 -33.83 26.75
CA LEU A 131 23.27 -34.28 25.84
C LEU A 131 23.83 -34.68 24.47
N MET A 132 24.99 -34.14 24.11
CA MET A 132 25.73 -34.47 22.89
C MET A 132 27.22 -34.72 23.23
N PRO A 133 27.90 -35.65 22.54
CA PRO A 133 27.43 -36.50 21.43
C PRO A 133 26.45 -37.62 21.81
N ILE A 134 25.72 -38.12 20.80
CA ILE A 134 24.88 -39.31 20.92
C ILE A 134 25.80 -40.53 21.10
N GLY A 135 25.80 -41.13 22.28
CA GLY A 135 26.70 -42.23 22.65
C GLY A 135 27.43 -42.02 23.98
N GLY A 136 27.40 -40.80 24.52
CA GLY A 136 27.95 -40.45 25.83
C GLY A 136 28.54 -39.03 25.84
N PRO A 137 28.64 -38.38 27.01
CA PRO A 137 29.20 -37.03 27.10
C PRO A 137 30.68 -37.03 26.70
N LEU A 138 31.16 -35.88 26.22
CA LEU A 138 32.60 -35.68 26.02
C LEU A 138 33.37 -35.85 27.34
N PRO A 139 34.67 -36.21 27.28
CA PRO A 139 35.55 -36.16 28.44
C PRO A 139 35.51 -34.79 29.13
N SER A 140 35.60 -34.78 30.47
CA SER A 140 35.51 -33.57 31.28
C SER A 140 36.52 -32.48 30.89
N ALA A 141 37.73 -32.87 30.46
CA ALA A 141 38.74 -31.95 29.96
C ALA A 141 38.30 -31.22 28.66
N GLN A 142 37.60 -31.90 27.76
CA GLN A 142 37.06 -31.30 26.53
C GLN A 142 35.88 -30.37 26.84
N ILE A 143 35.02 -30.76 27.79
CA ILE A 143 33.94 -29.87 28.27
C ILE A 143 34.53 -28.57 28.84
N ALA A 144 35.60 -28.67 29.65
CA ALA A 144 36.28 -27.50 30.21
C ALA A 144 36.87 -26.57 29.13
N LEU A 145 37.35 -27.11 28.00
CA LEU A 145 37.81 -26.30 26.86
C LEU A 145 36.66 -25.51 26.23
N PHE A 146 35.50 -26.13 26.00
CA PHE A 146 34.32 -25.43 25.49
C PHE A 146 33.86 -24.31 26.45
N GLU A 147 33.90 -24.55 27.76
CA GLU A 147 33.52 -23.52 28.75
C GLU A 147 34.47 -22.32 28.76
N ARG A 148 35.78 -22.54 28.65
CA ARG A 148 36.78 -21.46 28.54
C ARG A 148 36.66 -20.71 27.21
N TRP A 149 36.44 -21.43 26.12
CA TRP A 149 36.22 -20.82 24.81
C TRP A 149 35.01 -19.88 24.79
N ARG A 150 33.90 -20.27 25.45
CA ARG A 150 32.74 -19.39 25.66
C ARG A 150 33.04 -18.19 26.54
N ARG A 151 33.77 -18.39 27.64
CA ARG A 151 34.17 -17.30 28.55
C ARG A 151 34.95 -16.22 27.79
N ASP A 152 35.79 -16.65 26.86
CA ASP A 152 36.67 -15.76 26.10
C ASP A 152 35.96 -15.12 24.89
N GLY A 153 34.65 -15.36 24.72
CA GLY A 153 33.83 -14.74 23.68
C GLY A 153 33.89 -15.44 22.33
N TYR A 154 34.21 -16.74 22.32
CA TYR A 154 34.31 -17.58 21.13
C TYR A 154 35.38 -17.11 20.12
N PRO A 155 36.65 -16.90 20.52
CA PRO A 155 37.69 -16.54 19.57
C PRO A 155 37.87 -17.64 18.53
N LYS A 156 37.81 -17.28 17.24
CA LYS A 156 38.13 -18.20 16.15
C LYS A 156 39.63 -18.44 16.07
N HIS A 157 40.38 -17.33 16.11
CA HIS A 157 41.83 -17.23 15.99
C HIS A 157 42.48 -16.61 17.23
N VAL A 158 43.80 -16.67 17.33
CA VAL A 158 44.56 -16.04 18.43
C VAL A 158 44.55 -14.50 18.32
N VAL A 159 44.53 -13.97 17.09
CA VAL A 159 44.42 -12.54 16.78
C VAL A 159 43.42 -12.39 15.65
N ASN A 160 42.50 -11.43 15.77
CA ASN A 160 41.53 -11.07 14.73
C ASN A 160 41.93 -9.74 14.07
N GLY A 161 42.28 -9.76 12.79
CA GLY A 161 42.25 -8.65 11.87
C GLY A 161 40.81 -8.25 11.59
N ALA A 162 40.57 -6.97 11.33
CA ALA A 162 39.22 -6.51 11.02
C ALA A 162 38.96 -6.62 9.49
N PRO A 163 37.72 -6.86 9.07
CA PRO A 163 37.39 -7.01 7.66
C PRO A 163 37.56 -5.69 6.93
N THR A 164 37.92 -5.79 5.65
CA THR A 164 38.23 -4.64 4.79
C THR A 164 37.38 -4.64 3.53
N ILE A 165 37.13 -3.43 3.01
CA ILE A 165 36.53 -3.22 1.69
C ILE A 165 37.34 -2.19 0.92
N THR A 166 37.55 -2.46 -0.37
CA THR A 166 38.04 -1.49 -1.34
C THR A 166 37.03 -1.39 -2.48
N VAL A 167 36.57 -0.17 -2.77
CA VAL A 167 35.77 0.11 -3.96
C VAL A 167 36.71 0.52 -5.09
N THR A 168 36.60 -0.17 -6.21
CA THR A 168 37.41 0.06 -7.42
C THR A 168 36.63 0.86 -8.49
N ALA A 169 35.31 0.97 -8.34
CA ALA A 169 34.44 1.87 -9.08
C ALA A 169 33.20 2.19 -8.21
N PRO A 170 32.73 3.45 -8.10
CA PRO A 170 33.07 4.60 -8.94
C PRO A 170 34.44 5.25 -8.64
N PRO A 171 34.97 6.06 -9.57
CA PRO A 171 36.18 6.85 -9.35
C PRO A 171 36.03 7.77 -8.13
N ALA A 172 37.15 8.19 -7.52
CA ALA A 172 37.15 9.07 -6.35
C ALA A 172 36.42 10.43 -6.56
N GLY A 173 36.24 10.85 -7.82
CA GLY A 173 35.47 12.05 -8.18
C GLY A 173 33.95 11.86 -8.22
N GLY A 174 33.47 10.63 -7.97
CA GLY A 174 32.07 10.25 -7.97
C GLY A 174 31.47 10.03 -9.36
N VAL A 175 30.19 9.68 -9.39
CA VAL A 175 29.39 9.49 -10.60
C VAL A 175 28.08 10.27 -10.50
N THR A 176 27.58 10.81 -11.60
CA THR A 176 26.23 11.37 -11.68
C THR A 176 25.27 10.32 -12.19
N LEU A 177 24.24 10.02 -11.41
CA LEU A 177 23.14 9.13 -11.75
C LEU A 177 21.93 9.95 -12.18
N CYS A 178 21.05 9.28 -12.90
CA CYS A 178 19.84 9.84 -13.48
C CYS A 178 20.11 10.91 -14.54
N ASP A 179 21.24 10.75 -15.24
CA ASP A 179 21.58 11.45 -16.48
C ASP A 179 22.49 10.55 -17.35
N PRO A 180 21.95 9.75 -18.30
CA PRO A 180 20.54 9.47 -18.57
C PRO A 180 19.98 8.26 -17.79
N GLY A 181 20.80 7.54 -17.02
CA GLY A 181 20.42 6.30 -16.32
C GLY A 181 20.61 6.41 -14.82
N CYS A 182 19.69 5.84 -14.03
CA CYS A 182 19.73 5.89 -12.56
C CYS A 182 20.51 4.74 -11.91
N THR A 183 21.06 3.81 -12.70
CA THR A 183 21.79 2.66 -12.17
C THR A 183 23.29 2.79 -12.38
N TYR A 184 24.05 2.16 -11.49
CA TYR A 184 25.51 2.14 -11.58
C TYR A 184 26.12 0.88 -10.97
N ASP A 185 27.13 0.31 -11.61
CA ASP A 185 27.83 -0.87 -11.13
C ASP A 185 28.99 -0.49 -10.20
N VAL A 186 28.82 -0.76 -8.91
CA VAL A 186 29.86 -0.60 -7.89
C VAL A 186 30.76 -1.83 -7.90
N ALA A 187 32.02 -1.68 -8.28
CA ALA A 187 33.00 -2.75 -8.25
C ALA A 187 33.75 -2.74 -6.91
N PHE A 188 33.83 -3.89 -6.25
CA PHE A 188 34.36 -4.00 -4.89
C PHE A 188 35.26 -5.22 -4.71
N VAL A 189 36.14 -5.12 -3.71
CA VAL A 189 36.90 -6.22 -3.13
C VAL A 189 36.68 -6.17 -1.62
N VAL A 190 36.05 -7.20 -1.09
CA VAL A 190 35.81 -7.39 0.35
C VAL A 190 36.57 -8.62 0.81
N GLY A 191 37.25 -8.52 1.94
CA GLY A 191 37.95 -9.66 2.51
C GLY A 191 38.46 -9.38 3.91
N ASP A 192 38.90 -10.45 4.56
CA ASP A 192 39.46 -10.41 5.89
C ASP A 192 40.94 -10.85 5.89
N PRO A 193 41.84 -10.16 6.60
CA PRO A 193 43.25 -10.53 6.69
C PRO A 193 43.52 -11.96 7.20
N ASP A 194 42.64 -12.50 8.04
CA ASP A 194 42.77 -13.84 8.63
C ASP A 194 42.07 -14.91 7.78
N GLY A 195 41.44 -14.52 6.66
CA GLY A 195 40.72 -15.41 5.76
C GLY A 195 39.31 -15.77 6.24
N ASP A 196 38.77 -14.99 7.18
CA ASP A 196 37.40 -15.15 7.65
C ASP A 196 36.37 -14.75 6.59
N GLU A 197 35.20 -15.41 6.61
CA GLU A 197 34.09 -15.06 5.73
C GLU A 197 33.47 -13.76 6.23
N VAL A 198 33.22 -12.84 5.30
CA VAL A 198 32.67 -11.52 5.62
C VAL A 198 31.25 -11.44 5.08
N SER A 199 30.30 -11.10 5.94
CA SER A 199 28.98 -10.61 5.55
C SER A 199 28.98 -9.09 5.57
N TRP A 200 28.50 -8.45 4.51
CA TRP A 200 28.50 -6.99 4.45
C TRP A 200 27.23 -6.40 3.84
N SER A 201 27.07 -5.08 3.97
CA SER A 201 25.98 -4.31 3.40
C SER A 201 26.51 -3.05 2.73
N LEU A 202 25.88 -2.66 1.63
CA LEU A 202 26.14 -1.40 0.96
C LEU A 202 24.98 -0.44 1.20
N GLY A 203 25.31 0.77 1.60
CA GLY A 203 24.37 1.86 1.81
C GLY A 203 24.87 3.20 1.33
N TRP A 204 24.13 4.23 1.71
CA TRP A 204 24.43 5.61 1.36
C TRP A 204 24.12 6.54 2.53
N SER A 205 24.77 7.70 2.52
CA SER A 205 24.49 8.80 3.42
C SER A 205 24.44 10.13 2.67
N SER A 206 23.56 11.03 3.12
CA SER A 206 23.51 12.43 2.68
C SER A 206 23.17 13.29 3.91
N GLY A 207 24.16 14.01 4.43
CA GLY A 207 24.06 14.69 5.72
C GLY A 207 23.75 13.70 6.87
N ALA A 208 22.61 13.89 7.54
CA ALA A 208 22.15 13.00 8.62
C ALA A 208 21.28 11.83 8.13
N THR A 209 20.88 11.84 6.86
CA THR A 209 20.00 10.81 6.27
C THR A 209 20.84 9.65 5.76
N THR A 210 20.41 8.43 6.04
CA THR A 210 21.06 7.20 5.56
C THR A 210 20.05 6.23 4.96
N GLY A 211 20.55 5.32 4.13
CA GLY A 211 19.78 4.22 3.56
C GLY A 211 20.67 3.08 3.09
N THR A 212 20.05 1.99 2.65
CA THR A 212 20.74 0.77 2.22
C THR A 212 20.35 0.39 0.79
N PHE A 213 21.33 0.03 -0.04
CA PHE A 213 21.09 -0.56 -1.36
C PHE A 213 20.98 -2.08 -1.28
N ALA A 214 21.85 -2.71 -0.49
CA ALA A 214 21.88 -4.17 -0.36
C ALA A 214 22.40 -4.57 1.02
N THR A 215 21.96 -5.73 1.49
CA THR A 215 22.36 -6.27 2.80
C THR A 215 22.74 -7.74 2.68
N ARG A 216 23.53 -8.25 3.63
CA ARG A 216 23.94 -9.66 3.72
C ARG A 216 24.62 -10.17 2.44
N LEU A 217 25.45 -9.32 1.85
CA LEU A 217 26.32 -9.67 0.73
C LEU A 217 27.47 -10.53 1.24
N ALA A 218 27.88 -11.51 0.44
CA ALA A 218 29.09 -12.29 0.71
C ALA A 218 30.34 -11.46 0.38
N GLY A 219 31.42 -11.73 1.11
CA GLY A 219 32.75 -11.22 0.81
C GLY A 219 33.31 -11.75 -0.52
N GLY A 220 34.43 -11.20 -0.95
CA GLY A 220 35.08 -11.51 -2.23
C GLY A 220 35.14 -10.33 -3.19
N THR A 221 35.47 -10.61 -4.44
CA THR A 221 35.54 -9.61 -5.52
C THR A 221 34.30 -9.69 -6.39
N GLY A 222 33.67 -8.55 -6.67
CA GLY A 222 32.46 -8.53 -7.48
C GLY A 222 32.00 -7.14 -7.89
N THR A 223 30.83 -7.11 -8.51
CA THR A 223 30.12 -5.91 -8.93
C THR A 223 28.69 -5.95 -8.41
N LEU A 224 28.21 -4.84 -7.86
CA LEU A 224 26.83 -4.65 -7.40
C LEU A 224 26.22 -3.45 -8.11
N THR A 225 25.13 -3.66 -8.84
CA THR A 225 24.34 -2.57 -9.42
C THR A 225 23.53 -1.88 -8.33
N ILE A 226 23.78 -0.59 -8.11
CA ILE A 226 22.93 0.28 -7.29
C ILE A 226 21.89 0.97 -8.17
N ASP A 227 20.72 1.25 -7.61
CA ASP A 227 19.65 2.01 -8.26
C ASP A 227 19.34 3.26 -7.44
N GLY A 228 19.64 4.42 -8.02
CA GLY A 228 19.39 5.73 -7.43
C GLY A 228 18.00 6.28 -7.70
N SER A 229 17.12 5.55 -8.40
CA SER A 229 15.82 6.05 -8.86
C SER A 229 14.90 6.54 -7.75
N ALA A 230 15.02 6.01 -6.52
CA ALA A 230 14.21 6.44 -5.38
C ALA A 230 14.82 7.61 -4.58
N LEU A 231 16.00 8.08 -4.96
CA LEU A 231 16.72 9.14 -4.25
C LEU A 231 16.39 10.50 -4.87
N LEU A 232 16.30 11.53 -4.02
CA LEU A 232 16.08 12.91 -4.48
C LEU A 232 17.37 13.47 -5.10
N ALA A 233 17.24 14.54 -5.88
CA ALA A 233 18.39 15.28 -6.38
C ALA A 233 19.31 15.71 -5.22
N GLY A 234 20.61 15.46 -5.35
CA GLY A 234 21.58 15.80 -4.31
C GLY A 234 22.88 14.99 -4.35
N ASP A 235 23.75 15.29 -3.39
CA ASP A 235 25.03 14.61 -3.17
C ASP A 235 24.89 13.48 -2.13
N TYR A 236 25.50 12.34 -2.44
CA TYR A 236 25.46 11.14 -1.62
C TYR A 236 26.85 10.52 -1.47
N THR A 237 27.10 9.87 -0.33
CA THR A 237 28.32 9.11 -0.05
C THR A 237 27.98 7.65 0.18
N LEU A 238 28.71 6.73 -0.48
CA LEU A 238 28.59 5.30 -0.27
C LEU A 238 29.19 4.90 1.09
N THR A 239 28.44 4.08 1.82
CA THR A 239 28.81 3.52 3.12
C THR A 239 28.76 2.00 3.06
N ALA A 240 29.62 1.31 3.81
CA ALA A 240 29.46 -0.12 4.03
C ALA A 240 29.58 -0.49 5.51
N THR A 241 28.88 -1.54 5.89
CA THR A 241 29.06 -2.21 7.18
C THR A 241 29.46 -3.66 6.91
N LEU A 242 30.58 -4.08 7.48
CA LEU A 242 31.19 -5.40 7.34
C LEU A 242 31.17 -6.13 8.68
N ASP A 243 30.98 -7.44 8.64
CA ASP A 243 30.92 -8.31 9.80
C ASP A 243 31.60 -9.65 9.46
N ASP A 244 32.66 -9.99 10.19
CA ASP A 244 33.40 -11.27 10.11
C ASP A 244 32.93 -12.27 11.20
N GLY A 245 31.91 -11.91 12.00
CA GLY A 245 31.41 -12.67 13.14
C GLY A 245 32.13 -12.42 14.46
N ALA A 246 33.34 -11.84 14.43
CA ALA A 246 34.13 -11.44 15.60
C ALA A 246 34.11 -9.91 15.82
N SER A 247 34.06 -9.14 14.73
CA SER A 247 34.17 -7.70 14.63
C SER A 247 33.21 -7.13 13.59
N THR A 248 32.69 -5.94 13.86
CA THR A 248 31.84 -5.20 12.92
C THR A 248 32.48 -3.86 12.63
N VAL A 249 32.77 -3.60 11.35
CA VAL A 249 33.40 -2.36 10.88
C VAL A 249 32.43 -1.58 10.02
N THR A 250 32.34 -0.26 10.22
CA THR A 250 31.60 0.64 9.32
C THR A 250 32.57 1.56 8.61
N VAL A 251 32.50 1.58 7.28
CA VAL A 251 33.26 2.47 6.41
C VAL A 251 32.31 3.50 5.82
N ALA A 252 32.48 4.76 6.21
CA ALA A 252 31.53 5.83 5.88
C ALA A 252 31.81 6.55 4.55
N ALA A 253 32.96 6.31 3.91
CA ALA A 253 33.40 7.05 2.73
C ALA A 253 34.08 6.13 1.70
N LEU A 254 33.27 5.38 0.96
CA LEU A 254 33.75 4.48 -0.10
C LEU A 254 33.81 5.13 -1.49
N GLY A 255 33.22 6.32 -1.62
CA GLY A 255 33.04 7.04 -2.87
C GLY A 255 31.78 7.90 -2.78
N SER A 256 31.62 8.83 -3.72
CA SER A 256 30.43 9.69 -3.81
C SER A 256 29.65 9.44 -5.09
N PHE A 257 28.38 9.80 -5.08
CA PHE A 257 27.57 9.92 -6.29
C PHE A 257 26.59 11.09 -6.15
N THR A 258 26.15 11.60 -7.29
CA THR A 258 25.15 12.67 -7.39
C THR A 258 23.91 12.14 -8.05
N ILE A 259 22.74 12.53 -7.57
CA ILE A 259 21.48 12.39 -8.32
C ILE A 259 21.25 13.72 -9.04
N ALA A 260 21.11 13.68 -10.37
CA ALA A 260 20.94 14.86 -11.20
C ALA A 260 19.74 15.72 -10.74
N ALA A 261 19.87 17.05 -10.86
CA ALA A 261 18.82 17.99 -10.46
C ALA A 261 17.50 17.85 -11.25
N ALA A 262 17.53 17.18 -12.40
CA ALA A 262 16.38 16.96 -13.28
C ALA A 262 15.70 15.58 -13.08
N HIS A 263 15.98 14.89 -11.96
CA HIS A 263 15.58 13.48 -11.75
C HIS A 263 14.06 13.23 -11.63
N ASN A 264 13.33 14.06 -10.89
CA ASN A 264 11.86 14.11 -10.95
C ASN A 264 11.39 15.47 -10.41
N ALA A 265 10.49 16.14 -11.12
CA ALA A 265 9.90 17.41 -10.68
C ALA A 265 8.44 17.19 -10.25
N GLU A 266 7.97 17.97 -9.28
CA GLU A 266 6.55 17.90 -8.91
C GLU A 266 5.69 18.48 -10.05
N PRO A 267 4.60 17.81 -10.45
CA PRO A 267 3.72 18.34 -11.48
C PRO A 267 2.98 19.57 -10.97
N THR A 268 2.45 20.36 -11.89
CA THR A 268 1.45 21.40 -11.60
C THR A 268 0.13 21.05 -12.27
N VAL A 269 -0.97 21.50 -11.68
CA VAL A 269 -2.31 21.30 -12.22
C VAL A 269 -3.15 22.56 -11.99
N THR A 270 -4.04 22.86 -12.92
CA THR A 270 -4.96 24.01 -12.83
C THR A 270 -6.31 23.63 -13.42
N VAL A 271 -7.35 23.67 -12.60
CA VAL A 271 -8.75 23.48 -13.00
C VAL A 271 -9.20 24.72 -13.77
N THR A 272 -9.66 24.52 -15.00
CA THR A 272 -10.08 25.62 -15.88
C THR A 272 -11.60 25.73 -16.01
N ALA A 273 -12.34 24.64 -15.86
CA ALA A 273 -13.80 24.67 -15.78
C ALA A 273 -14.39 23.38 -15.16
N PRO A 274 -15.52 23.47 -14.44
CA PRO A 274 -16.06 24.68 -13.83
C PRO A 274 -15.05 25.30 -12.85
N ASN A 275 -14.94 26.62 -12.84
CA ASN A 275 -14.01 27.34 -11.97
C ASN A 275 -14.71 28.31 -10.99
N GLY A 276 -16.03 28.42 -11.08
CA GLY A 276 -16.89 29.06 -10.08
C GLY A 276 -17.87 30.07 -10.67
N GLY A 277 -19.03 30.17 -10.02
CA GLY A 277 -20.12 31.06 -10.42
C GLY A 277 -21.04 30.51 -11.52
N GLU A 278 -20.68 29.40 -12.16
CA GLU A 278 -21.54 28.75 -13.15
C GLU A 278 -22.80 28.14 -12.50
N ALA A 279 -23.85 27.98 -13.31
CA ALA A 279 -25.11 27.37 -12.88
C ALA A 279 -25.52 26.28 -13.89
N PHE A 280 -25.71 25.07 -13.37
CA PHE A 280 -26.11 23.89 -14.13
C PHE A 280 -27.37 23.28 -13.51
N ARG A 281 -27.99 22.34 -14.23
CA ARG A 281 -29.03 21.45 -13.72
C ARG A 281 -28.42 20.09 -13.41
N SER A 282 -29.05 19.34 -12.50
CA SER A 282 -28.62 17.97 -12.21
C SER A 282 -28.78 16.99 -13.40
N THR A 283 -29.41 17.43 -14.49
CA THR A 283 -29.53 16.68 -15.75
C THR A 283 -28.46 17.02 -16.77
N ASP A 284 -27.66 18.06 -16.52
CA ASP A 284 -26.68 18.54 -17.48
C ASP A 284 -25.44 17.64 -17.47
N ALA A 285 -24.89 17.39 -18.66
CA ALA A 285 -23.57 16.81 -18.81
C ALA A 285 -22.53 17.93 -18.71
N ILE A 286 -21.93 18.10 -17.53
CA ILE A 286 -20.96 19.16 -17.25
C ILE A 286 -19.60 18.75 -17.81
N THR A 287 -19.04 19.56 -18.69
CA THR A 287 -17.68 19.37 -19.16
C THR A 287 -16.70 19.92 -18.12
N VAL A 288 -15.87 19.04 -17.58
CA VAL A 288 -14.78 19.37 -16.64
C VAL A 288 -13.50 19.46 -17.44
N THR A 289 -12.72 20.52 -17.22
CA THR A 289 -11.46 20.80 -17.93
C THR A 289 -10.37 21.28 -16.97
N TRP A 290 -9.14 20.89 -17.24
CA TRP A 290 -7.94 21.32 -16.52
C TRP A 290 -6.71 21.23 -17.43
N THR A 291 -5.63 21.85 -17.00
CA THR A 291 -4.30 21.69 -17.60
C THR A 291 -3.33 21.18 -16.55
N GLY A 292 -2.46 20.25 -16.90
CA GLY A 292 -1.35 19.81 -16.06
C GLY A 292 -0.02 19.96 -16.80
N SER A 293 1.04 20.29 -16.07
CA SER A 293 2.39 20.37 -16.63
C SER A 293 3.41 19.77 -15.69
N ASP A 294 4.52 19.31 -16.25
CA ASP A 294 5.67 18.79 -15.50
C ASP A 294 6.94 19.37 -16.11
N ALA A 295 7.92 19.73 -15.26
CA ALA A 295 9.15 20.33 -15.71
C ALA A 295 10.10 19.31 -16.38
N ASP A 296 9.99 18.03 -16.03
CA ASP A 296 10.77 16.94 -16.64
C ASP A 296 10.05 16.26 -17.81
N GLY A 297 8.78 16.62 -18.05
CA GLY A 297 7.97 16.11 -19.16
C GLY A 297 7.37 14.72 -18.92
N ALA A 298 7.38 14.20 -17.69
CA ALA A 298 6.74 12.94 -17.32
C ALA A 298 5.23 12.94 -17.67
N THR A 299 4.72 11.80 -18.14
CA THR A 299 3.27 11.66 -18.40
C THR A 299 2.48 11.76 -17.10
N LEU A 300 1.37 12.50 -17.12
CA LEU A 300 0.56 12.71 -15.93
C LEU A 300 -0.67 11.80 -15.90
N THR A 301 -0.97 11.32 -14.70
CA THR A 301 -2.19 10.58 -14.37
C THR A 301 -3.07 11.43 -13.46
N TYR A 302 -4.37 11.51 -13.74
CA TYR A 302 -5.31 12.39 -13.05
C TYR A 302 -6.45 11.63 -12.36
N ASP A 303 -6.73 12.05 -11.12
CA ASP A 303 -7.95 11.72 -10.39
C ASP A 303 -8.79 12.99 -10.22
N VAL A 304 -10.08 12.91 -10.56
CA VAL A 304 -11.03 14.03 -10.59
C VAL A 304 -12.21 13.73 -9.70
N VAL A 305 -12.55 14.67 -8.81
CA VAL A 305 -13.67 14.56 -7.88
C VAL A 305 -14.49 15.85 -7.85
N ALA A 306 -15.79 15.71 -7.58
CA ALA A 306 -16.65 16.82 -7.17
C ALA A 306 -16.72 16.87 -5.64
N LEU A 307 -16.59 18.08 -5.09
CA LEU A 307 -16.68 18.37 -3.66
C LEU A 307 -18.00 19.06 -3.35
N GLN A 308 -18.79 18.47 -2.46
CA GLN A 308 -19.99 19.06 -1.87
C GLN A 308 -19.73 19.31 -0.37
N GLY A 309 -19.11 20.44 -0.05
CA GLY A 309 -18.56 20.65 1.28
C GLY A 309 -17.47 19.61 1.58
N ALA A 310 -17.65 18.80 2.62
CA ALA A 310 -16.73 17.72 2.97
C ALA A 310 -16.96 16.40 2.20
N THR A 311 -18.09 16.28 1.49
CA THR A 311 -18.41 15.08 0.72
C THR A 311 -17.63 15.07 -0.58
N VAL A 312 -16.90 13.97 -0.82
CA VAL A 312 -16.12 13.74 -2.05
C VAL A 312 -16.88 12.77 -2.94
N ILE A 313 -17.11 13.16 -4.20
CA ILE A 313 -17.81 12.36 -5.20
C ILE A 313 -16.83 12.07 -6.35
N PRO A 314 -16.42 10.81 -6.57
CA PRO A 314 -15.54 10.46 -7.68
C PRO A 314 -16.18 10.76 -9.03
N ILE A 315 -15.42 11.37 -9.94
CA ILE A 315 -15.83 11.63 -11.34
C ILE A 315 -15.05 10.71 -12.28
N GLN A 316 -13.73 10.72 -12.17
CA GLN A 316 -12.83 9.94 -13.01
C GLN A 316 -11.54 9.65 -12.24
N THR A 317 -10.95 8.47 -12.44
CA THR A 317 -9.67 8.10 -11.82
C THR A 317 -8.72 7.51 -12.85
N GLY A 318 -7.42 7.76 -12.69
CA GLY A 318 -6.40 7.16 -13.54
C GLY A 318 -6.41 7.64 -15.00
N LEU A 319 -6.96 8.83 -15.28
CA LEU A 319 -6.94 9.36 -16.65
C LEU A 319 -5.52 9.81 -17.01
N THR A 320 -4.94 9.32 -18.09
CA THR A 320 -3.59 9.70 -18.52
C THR A 320 -3.62 10.72 -19.66
N ALA A 321 -2.75 11.72 -19.59
CA ALA A 321 -2.56 12.67 -20.69
C ALA A 321 -1.13 13.22 -20.75
N PRO A 322 -0.63 13.62 -21.93
CA PRO A 322 0.64 14.32 -22.05
C PRO A 322 0.64 15.68 -21.33
N VAL A 323 1.81 16.13 -20.89
CA VAL A 323 2.01 17.44 -20.26
C VAL A 323 1.59 18.59 -21.18
N GLY A 324 1.12 19.68 -20.58
CA GLY A 324 0.77 20.93 -21.26
C GLY A 324 -0.52 20.89 -22.09
N GLN A 325 -1.25 19.78 -22.11
CA GLN A 325 -2.53 19.69 -22.81
C GLN A 325 -3.71 20.03 -21.91
N THR A 326 -4.75 20.60 -22.51
CA THR A 326 -6.07 20.68 -21.88
C THR A 326 -6.69 19.29 -21.88
N VAL A 327 -6.96 18.78 -20.69
CA VAL A 327 -7.61 17.49 -20.46
C VAL A 327 -9.07 17.75 -20.14
N THR A 328 -9.95 16.83 -20.56
CA THR A 328 -11.38 16.92 -20.29
C THR A 328 -11.98 15.61 -19.84
N THR A 329 -12.99 15.70 -18.97
CA THR A 329 -13.94 14.62 -18.71
C THR A 329 -15.37 15.19 -18.62
N ILE A 330 -16.37 14.32 -18.63
CA ILE A 330 -17.77 14.70 -18.48
C ILE A 330 -18.25 14.22 -17.11
N TRP A 331 -18.92 15.10 -16.37
CA TRP A 331 -19.57 14.80 -15.12
C TRP A 331 -21.09 15.04 -15.22
N THR A 332 -21.88 14.05 -14.85
CA THR A 332 -23.33 14.21 -14.64
C THR A 332 -23.58 14.28 -13.13
N PRO A 333 -24.01 15.44 -12.59
CA PRO A 333 -24.25 15.58 -11.16
C PRO A 333 -25.35 14.64 -10.64
N PRO A 334 -25.30 14.24 -9.37
CA PRO A 334 -26.43 13.56 -8.76
C PRO A 334 -27.67 14.46 -8.72
N ALA A 335 -28.86 13.85 -8.67
CA ALA A 335 -30.11 14.59 -8.51
C ALA A 335 -30.12 15.37 -7.18
N VAL A 336 -30.50 16.65 -7.25
CA VAL A 336 -30.58 17.54 -6.08
C VAL A 336 -32.01 18.05 -5.91
N ALA A 337 -32.45 18.25 -4.67
CA ALA A 337 -33.78 18.78 -4.37
C ALA A 337 -33.84 20.32 -4.32
N ALA A 338 -32.68 20.97 -4.21
CA ALA A 338 -32.52 22.42 -4.11
C ALA A 338 -31.18 22.84 -4.74
N LEU A 339 -30.98 24.15 -4.88
CA LEU A 339 -29.72 24.70 -5.38
C LEU A 339 -28.56 24.27 -4.47
N THR A 340 -27.61 23.53 -5.05
CA THR A 340 -26.53 22.85 -4.32
C THR A 340 -25.18 23.29 -4.87
N PRO A 341 -24.26 23.82 -4.02
CA PRO A 341 -22.94 24.23 -4.47
C PRO A 341 -21.96 23.07 -4.57
N TYR A 342 -21.09 23.10 -5.58
CA TYR A 342 -19.99 22.16 -5.78
C TYR A 342 -18.69 22.88 -6.13
N ARG A 343 -17.55 22.21 -5.94
CA ARG A 343 -16.25 22.52 -6.54
C ARG A 343 -15.68 21.28 -7.22
N ILE A 344 -14.83 21.45 -8.22
CA ILE A 344 -14.04 20.35 -8.78
C ILE A 344 -12.66 20.37 -8.14
N GLN A 345 -12.14 19.20 -7.78
CA GLN A 345 -10.75 19.02 -7.42
C GLN A 345 -10.12 18.01 -8.39
N VAL A 346 -8.94 18.35 -8.90
CA VAL A 346 -8.14 17.48 -9.75
C VAL A 346 -6.81 17.24 -9.05
N THR A 347 -6.40 15.97 -8.97
CA THR A 347 -5.07 15.57 -8.50
C THR A 347 -4.29 15.01 -9.67
N ALA A 348 -3.15 15.61 -9.99
CA ALA A 348 -2.19 15.12 -10.97
C ALA A 348 -1.09 14.34 -10.25
N ARG A 349 -0.65 13.23 -10.85
CA ARG A 349 0.48 12.41 -10.40
C ARG A 349 1.42 12.19 -11.57
N ASP A 350 2.70 12.43 -11.37
CA ASP A 350 3.72 12.10 -12.36
C ASP A 350 4.02 10.58 -12.36
N ALA A 351 4.76 10.15 -13.39
CA ALA A 351 5.23 8.76 -13.54
C ALA A 351 6.70 8.60 -13.08
N GLY A 352 7.27 9.62 -12.46
CA GLY A 352 8.64 9.60 -11.96
C GLY A 352 8.79 8.74 -10.70
N THR A 353 10.03 8.58 -10.26
CA THR A 353 10.35 7.81 -9.04
C THR A 353 11.13 8.71 -8.08
N PRO A 354 10.66 8.90 -6.83
CA PRO A 354 9.32 8.56 -6.35
C PRO A 354 8.23 9.39 -7.08
N PRO A 355 7.00 8.88 -7.21
CA PRO A 355 5.92 9.63 -7.87
C PRO A 355 5.52 10.83 -7.01
N LEU A 356 5.50 12.03 -7.60
CA LEU A 356 5.02 13.24 -6.95
C LEU A 356 3.61 13.58 -7.44
N ALA A 357 2.92 14.41 -6.67
CA ALA A 357 1.53 14.73 -6.94
C ALA A 357 1.18 16.14 -6.47
N ALA A 358 0.41 16.84 -7.29
CA ALA A 358 -0.16 18.14 -6.97
C ALA A 358 -1.67 18.09 -7.17
N SER A 359 -2.39 18.91 -6.40
CA SER A 359 -3.84 19.05 -6.51
C SER A 359 -4.22 20.51 -6.69
N ASP A 360 -5.24 20.74 -7.51
CA ASP A 360 -5.89 22.04 -7.64
C ASP A 360 -7.41 21.88 -7.49
N THR A 361 -8.07 22.93 -7.01
CA THR A 361 -9.50 22.97 -6.78
C THR A 361 -10.07 24.25 -7.38
N SER A 362 -11.21 24.15 -8.09
CA SER A 362 -11.93 25.30 -8.66
C SER A 362 -11.90 26.51 -7.74
N ASP A 363 -11.64 27.71 -8.24
CA ASP A 363 -11.45 28.95 -7.46
C ASP A 363 -12.66 29.32 -6.60
N ALA A 364 -13.87 29.15 -7.15
CA ALA A 364 -15.14 29.38 -6.48
C ALA A 364 -16.11 28.21 -6.66
N THR A 365 -17.21 28.21 -5.88
CA THR A 365 -18.28 27.23 -6.05
C THR A 365 -19.09 27.53 -7.31
N PHE A 366 -19.45 26.50 -8.06
CA PHE A 366 -20.55 26.56 -9.01
C PHE A 366 -21.80 25.91 -8.41
N SER A 367 -22.96 26.11 -9.03
CA SER A 367 -24.25 25.68 -8.50
C SER A 367 -24.96 24.69 -9.42
N VAL A 368 -25.61 23.69 -8.81
CA VAL A 368 -26.45 22.71 -9.50
C VAL A 368 -27.88 22.84 -8.96
N SER A 369 -28.86 23.01 -9.84
CA SER A 369 -30.28 23.09 -9.50
C SER A 369 -31.02 21.77 -9.80
N PRO A 370 -32.17 21.52 -9.15
CA PRO A 370 -33.08 20.47 -9.61
C PRO A 370 -33.47 20.68 -11.08
N PRO A 371 -33.95 19.62 -11.76
CA PRO A 371 -34.62 19.76 -13.04
C PRO A 371 -35.85 20.68 -12.91
N PRO A 372 -36.26 21.39 -13.97
CA PRO A 372 -37.50 22.14 -13.95
C PRO A 372 -38.67 21.21 -13.62
N VAL A 373 -39.54 21.63 -12.71
CA VAL A 373 -40.79 20.94 -12.46
C VAL A 373 -41.67 21.15 -13.69
N VAL A 374 -41.85 20.11 -14.50
CA VAL A 374 -42.77 20.13 -15.64
C VAL A 374 -44.15 19.72 -15.14
N ILE A 375 -45.12 20.62 -15.20
CA ILE A 375 -46.49 20.30 -14.78
C ILE A 375 -47.13 19.33 -15.79
N SER A 376 -47.67 18.21 -15.31
CA SER A 376 -48.31 17.18 -16.14
C SER A 376 -49.73 17.54 -16.51
N PHE A 377 -50.04 17.53 -17.81
CA PHE A 377 -51.43 17.72 -18.23
C PHE A 377 -52.33 16.61 -17.70
N ALA A 378 -51.93 15.33 -17.86
CA ALA A 378 -52.77 14.19 -17.52
C ALA A 378 -53.05 14.08 -16.02
N THR A 379 -52.04 14.33 -15.18
CA THR A 379 -52.13 14.07 -13.74
C THR A 379 -52.42 15.31 -12.89
N GLN A 380 -52.14 16.52 -13.39
CA GLN A 380 -52.31 17.75 -12.62
C GLN A 380 -53.36 18.69 -13.21
N ILE A 381 -53.43 18.85 -14.53
CA ILE A 381 -54.37 19.79 -15.17
C ILE A 381 -55.73 19.15 -15.47
N GLN A 382 -55.75 17.96 -16.08
CA GLN A 382 -56.98 17.27 -16.44
C GLN A 382 -57.91 17.03 -15.23
N PRO A 383 -57.44 16.66 -14.03
CA PRO A 383 -58.33 16.54 -12.87
C PRO A 383 -59.02 17.85 -12.49
N ILE A 384 -58.36 19.01 -12.67
CA ILE A 384 -58.96 20.32 -12.43
C ILE A 384 -60.09 20.58 -13.43
N LEU A 385 -59.85 20.29 -14.72
CA LEU A 385 -60.86 20.45 -15.78
C LEU A 385 -62.07 19.54 -15.54
N THR A 386 -61.82 18.27 -15.19
CA THR A 386 -62.90 17.32 -14.90
C THR A 386 -63.73 17.79 -13.70
N ALA A 387 -63.08 18.16 -12.60
CA ALA A 387 -63.78 18.53 -11.37
C ALA A 387 -64.58 19.85 -11.47
N ASN A 388 -64.18 20.76 -12.34
CA ASN A 388 -64.72 22.13 -12.34
C ASN A 388 -65.38 22.55 -13.66
N CYS A 389 -65.19 21.82 -14.75
CA CYS A 389 -65.67 22.24 -16.08
C CYS A 389 -66.59 21.21 -16.76
N THR A 390 -66.49 19.92 -16.39
CA THR A 390 -67.31 18.85 -16.99
C THR A 390 -68.49 18.38 -16.12
N ASN A 391 -68.54 18.75 -14.84
CA ASN A 391 -69.48 18.16 -13.87
C ASN A 391 -70.96 18.57 -14.02
N ASP A 392 -71.26 19.73 -14.62
CA ASP A 392 -72.63 20.20 -14.88
C ASP A 392 -72.95 20.27 -16.40
N ALA A 393 -72.25 19.47 -17.21
CA ALA A 393 -72.44 19.41 -18.66
C ALA A 393 -72.38 20.79 -19.35
N CYS A 394 -71.34 21.59 -19.05
CA CYS A 394 -71.08 22.83 -19.78
C CYS A 394 -69.94 22.68 -20.79
N HIS A 395 -68.94 21.86 -20.53
CA HIS A 395 -67.82 21.63 -21.44
C HIS A 395 -67.47 20.14 -21.53
N ASP A 396 -68.47 19.29 -21.77
CA ASP A 396 -68.27 17.84 -21.91
C ASP A 396 -68.63 17.34 -23.32
N ALA A 397 -68.57 16.02 -23.53
CA ALA A 397 -68.86 15.40 -24.82
C ALA A 397 -70.33 15.49 -25.24
N VAL A 398 -71.26 15.69 -24.29
CA VAL A 398 -72.71 15.72 -24.54
C VAL A 398 -73.19 17.15 -24.77
N THR A 399 -72.64 18.09 -24.01
CA THR A 399 -72.98 19.51 -24.01
C THR A 399 -71.70 20.35 -24.11
N PRO A 400 -71.04 20.38 -25.30
CA PRO A 400 -69.84 21.18 -25.52
C PRO A 400 -70.22 22.65 -25.73
N GLN A 401 -70.37 23.44 -24.67
CA GLN A 401 -70.68 24.86 -24.82
C GLN A 401 -69.62 25.53 -25.67
N ARG A 402 -70.07 26.25 -26.70
CA ARG A 402 -69.21 26.89 -27.70
C ARG A 402 -68.29 25.92 -28.46
N GLY A 403 -68.66 24.64 -28.51
CA GLY A 403 -67.95 23.58 -29.23
C GLY A 403 -66.75 23.00 -28.47
N LEU A 404 -66.58 23.30 -27.19
CA LEU A 404 -65.42 22.90 -26.40
C LEU A 404 -65.72 21.68 -25.51
N ASN A 405 -65.02 20.56 -25.74
CA ASN A 405 -65.07 19.35 -24.92
C ASN A 405 -63.81 19.20 -24.06
N LEU A 406 -63.97 19.22 -22.73
CA LEU A 406 -62.89 19.12 -21.74
C LEU A 406 -62.85 17.76 -21.00
N THR A 407 -63.56 16.74 -21.50
CA THR A 407 -63.45 15.38 -20.95
C THR A 407 -62.04 14.83 -21.16
N ALA A 408 -61.61 13.96 -20.24
CA ALA A 408 -60.35 13.22 -20.38
C ALA A 408 -60.27 12.52 -21.75
N GLY A 409 -59.13 12.66 -22.42
CA GLY A 409 -58.90 12.14 -23.78
C GLY A 409 -59.20 13.14 -24.92
N ALA A 410 -60.04 14.16 -24.69
CA ALA A 410 -60.34 15.21 -25.68
C ALA A 410 -59.72 16.57 -25.33
N ALA A 411 -59.72 16.91 -24.04
CA ALA A 411 -59.43 18.26 -23.56
C ALA A 411 -58.11 18.88 -24.08
N TYR A 412 -57.03 18.10 -24.15
CA TYR A 412 -55.73 18.62 -24.59
C TYR A 412 -55.79 19.14 -26.04
N ALA A 413 -56.31 18.34 -26.96
CA ALA A 413 -56.42 18.69 -28.37
C ALA A 413 -57.40 19.85 -28.60
N GLU A 414 -58.46 19.90 -27.81
CA GLU A 414 -59.46 20.97 -27.87
C GLU A 414 -58.94 22.30 -27.31
N LEU A 415 -58.04 22.28 -26.33
CA LEU A 415 -57.46 23.49 -25.72
C LEU A 415 -56.22 24.01 -26.45
N LEU A 416 -55.28 23.11 -26.77
CA LEU A 416 -53.97 23.52 -27.26
C LEU A 416 -54.09 24.12 -28.66
N ASN A 417 -53.67 25.36 -28.82
CA ASN A 417 -53.65 26.06 -30.10
C ASN A 417 -55.00 26.27 -30.80
N SER A 418 -56.11 25.74 -30.29
CA SER A 418 -57.46 26.02 -30.79
C SER A 418 -57.83 27.48 -30.59
N ARG A 419 -58.47 28.10 -31.58
CA ARG A 419 -58.92 29.49 -31.49
C ARG A 419 -60.21 29.60 -30.70
N SER A 420 -60.39 30.69 -29.95
CA SER A 420 -61.68 31.00 -29.33
C SER A 420 -62.76 31.17 -30.39
N THR A 421 -63.93 30.57 -30.19
CA THR A 421 -65.09 30.70 -31.09
C THR A 421 -65.92 31.96 -30.82
N GLN A 422 -65.64 32.68 -29.73
CA GLN A 422 -66.33 33.92 -29.37
C GLN A 422 -65.85 35.07 -30.27
N THR A 423 -66.78 35.72 -30.99
CA THR A 423 -66.49 36.68 -32.07
C THR A 423 -65.47 37.76 -31.70
N ALA A 424 -65.57 38.38 -30.51
CA ALA A 424 -64.64 39.42 -30.09
C ALA A 424 -63.23 38.91 -29.72
N CYS A 425 -63.07 37.61 -29.45
CA CYS A 425 -61.82 37.01 -28.97
C CYS A 425 -61.21 35.98 -29.94
N ARG A 426 -61.66 35.91 -31.20
CA ARG A 426 -61.18 34.93 -32.21
C ARG A 426 -59.69 34.99 -32.53
N THR A 427 -59.05 36.10 -32.18
CA THR A 427 -57.60 36.29 -32.33
C THR A 427 -56.80 35.49 -31.30
N PHE A 428 -57.39 35.18 -30.14
CA PHE A 428 -56.75 34.45 -29.05
C PHE A 428 -56.93 32.94 -29.19
N ARG A 429 -55.90 32.20 -28.79
CA ARG A 429 -55.95 30.74 -28.63
C ARG A 429 -56.50 30.41 -27.24
N LEU A 430 -57.19 29.28 -27.10
CA LEU A 430 -57.68 28.79 -25.80
C LEU A 430 -56.50 28.55 -24.86
N VAL A 431 -55.47 27.84 -25.35
CA VAL A 431 -54.13 27.79 -24.76
C VAL A 431 -53.10 28.15 -25.82
N GLN A 432 -52.30 29.17 -25.55
CA GLN A 432 -51.11 29.54 -26.33
C GLN A 432 -49.87 29.01 -25.58
N PRO A 433 -49.16 28.01 -26.11
CA PRO A 433 -47.96 27.45 -25.48
C PRO A 433 -46.94 28.55 -25.15
N SER A 434 -46.35 28.46 -23.96
CA SER A 434 -45.33 29.39 -23.44
C SER A 434 -45.80 30.83 -23.21
N ASP A 435 -47.08 31.15 -23.45
CA ASP A 435 -47.63 32.49 -23.29
C ASP A 435 -48.96 32.46 -22.50
N PRO A 436 -48.88 32.43 -21.16
CA PRO A 436 -50.09 32.43 -20.33
C PRO A 436 -50.88 33.74 -20.46
N ASP A 437 -50.23 34.86 -20.74
CA ASP A 437 -50.91 36.16 -20.81
C ASP A 437 -51.68 36.37 -22.13
N LEU A 438 -51.42 35.55 -23.16
CA LEU A 438 -52.23 35.46 -24.38
C LEU A 438 -53.17 34.24 -24.43
N SER A 439 -53.24 33.45 -23.36
CA SER A 439 -54.09 32.26 -23.30
C SER A 439 -55.51 32.56 -22.83
N TYR A 440 -56.50 32.39 -23.71
CA TYR A 440 -57.89 32.77 -23.46
C TYR A 440 -58.52 32.04 -22.27
N ILE A 441 -58.10 30.80 -21.99
CA ILE A 441 -58.57 30.06 -20.81
C ILE A 441 -58.30 30.84 -19.53
N LEU A 442 -57.13 31.49 -19.39
CA LEU A 442 -56.78 32.25 -18.19
C LEU A 442 -57.63 33.51 -18.04
N PHE A 443 -58.09 34.13 -19.14
CA PHE A 443 -59.02 35.26 -19.06
C PHE A 443 -60.39 34.81 -18.56
N LYS A 444 -60.85 33.64 -19.03
CA LYS A 444 -62.11 33.04 -18.58
C LYS A 444 -62.04 32.64 -17.11
N LEU A 445 -60.91 32.13 -16.64
CA LEU A 445 -60.71 31.77 -15.23
C LEU A 445 -60.56 32.99 -14.32
N ALA A 446 -59.85 34.03 -14.76
CA ALA A 446 -59.67 35.27 -13.99
C ALA A 446 -60.94 36.15 -13.97
N GLY A 447 -61.78 36.05 -15.01
CA GLY A 447 -62.95 36.93 -15.19
C GLY A 447 -62.59 38.30 -15.76
N THR A 448 -61.37 38.46 -16.29
CA THR A 448 -60.83 39.68 -16.87
C THR A 448 -59.69 39.32 -17.83
N GLY A 449 -59.32 40.22 -18.74
CA GLY A 449 -58.20 40.05 -19.64
C GLY A 449 -58.27 40.95 -20.87
N PRO A 450 -57.24 40.93 -21.73
CA PRO A 450 -57.20 41.67 -23.00
C PRO A 450 -58.42 41.43 -23.90
N CYS A 451 -59.04 40.26 -23.78
CA CYS A 451 -60.36 39.99 -24.33
C CYS A 451 -61.17 39.13 -23.36
N PHE A 452 -62.39 39.54 -23.03
CA PHE A 452 -63.24 38.80 -22.11
C PHE A 452 -64.71 38.95 -22.51
N VAL A 453 -65.34 37.82 -22.86
CA VAL A 453 -66.75 37.78 -23.28
C VAL A 453 -67.55 36.80 -22.43
N GLY A 454 -68.68 37.27 -21.90
CA GLY A 454 -69.56 36.53 -21.00
C GLY A 454 -69.11 36.59 -19.54
N GLY A 455 -69.43 35.58 -18.74
CA GLY A 455 -69.03 35.49 -17.33
C GLY A 455 -67.72 34.74 -17.10
N ARG A 456 -67.19 34.86 -15.87
CA ARG A 456 -66.04 34.08 -15.37
C ARG A 456 -66.41 32.60 -15.29
N MET A 457 -65.46 31.74 -15.64
CA MET A 457 -65.55 30.29 -15.50
C MET A 457 -64.78 29.81 -14.25
N PRO A 458 -65.20 28.73 -13.58
CA PRO A 458 -66.38 27.92 -13.90
C PRO A 458 -67.70 28.66 -13.61
N GLN A 459 -68.71 28.45 -14.45
CA GLN A 459 -70.05 28.97 -14.19
C GLN A 459 -70.76 28.05 -13.20
N ARG A 460 -71.61 28.63 -12.34
CA ARG A 460 -72.42 27.92 -11.32
C ARG A 460 -71.63 27.26 -10.19
N LEU A 461 -70.30 27.30 -10.25
CA LEU A 461 -69.39 26.90 -9.18
C LEU A 461 -68.64 28.14 -8.64
N PRO A 462 -68.11 28.06 -7.41
CA PRO A 462 -67.14 29.04 -6.93
C PRO A 462 -65.96 29.18 -7.91
N PRO A 463 -65.33 30.36 -8.03
CA PRO A 463 -64.09 30.49 -8.78
C PRO A 463 -63.04 29.49 -8.30
N LEU A 464 -62.22 29.01 -9.24
CA LEU A 464 -61.09 28.15 -8.96
C LEU A 464 -60.15 28.80 -7.92
N PRO A 465 -59.61 28.04 -6.95
CA PRO A 465 -58.58 28.51 -6.05
C PRO A 465 -57.37 29.07 -6.80
N ALA A 466 -56.75 30.12 -6.25
CA ALA A 466 -55.60 30.78 -6.86
C ALA A 466 -54.46 29.81 -7.20
N ALA A 467 -54.22 28.80 -6.35
CA ALA A 467 -53.21 27.77 -6.59
C ALA A 467 -53.50 26.90 -7.84
N GLN A 468 -54.77 26.58 -8.11
CA GLN A 468 -55.14 25.80 -9.31
C GLN A 468 -55.04 26.65 -10.58
N ILE A 469 -55.39 27.94 -10.52
CA ILE A 469 -55.18 28.88 -11.63
C ILE A 469 -53.69 29.05 -11.89
N GLN A 470 -52.87 29.16 -10.83
CA GLN A 470 -51.41 29.25 -10.95
C GLN A 470 -50.82 27.96 -11.55
N LEU A 471 -51.30 26.79 -11.16
CA LEU A 471 -50.85 25.51 -11.73
C LEU A 471 -51.13 25.42 -13.24
N ILE A 472 -52.30 25.89 -13.70
CA ILE A 472 -52.62 25.99 -15.13
C ILE A 472 -51.70 27.01 -15.82
N ARG A 473 -51.44 28.17 -15.18
CA ARG A 473 -50.53 29.19 -15.69
C ARG A 473 -49.11 28.65 -15.85
N ASP A 474 -48.60 27.93 -14.87
CA ASP A 474 -47.26 27.33 -14.88
C ASP A 474 -47.16 26.22 -15.93
N TRP A 475 -48.19 25.39 -16.08
CA TRP A 475 -48.27 24.42 -17.17
C TRP A 475 -48.20 25.08 -18.55
N ILE A 476 -48.92 26.18 -18.78
CA ILE A 476 -48.85 26.94 -20.04
C ILE A 476 -47.45 27.52 -20.23
N ALA A 477 -46.86 28.10 -19.19
CA ALA A 477 -45.50 28.63 -19.21
C ALA A 477 -44.45 27.55 -19.50
N ASN A 478 -44.67 26.30 -19.07
CA ASN A 478 -43.86 25.13 -19.43
C ASN A 478 -44.05 24.67 -20.90
N GLY A 479 -44.80 25.41 -21.72
CA GLY A 479 -45.08 25.04 -23.11
C GLY A 479 -46.31 24.15 -23.28
N ALA A 480 -47.13 24.02 -22.24
CA ALA A 480 -48.35 23.19 -22.23
C ALA A 480 -48.10 21.73 -22.69
N PRO A 481 -47.15 20.99 -22.07
CA PRO A 481 -46.85 19.62 -22.47
C PRO A 481 -48.03 18.66 -22.25
N ASN A 482 -48.14 17.63 -23.11
CA ASN A 482 -49.11 16.52 -22.97
C ASN A 482 -48.42 15.28 -22.36
N ASN A 483 -48.09 15.36 -21.08
CA ASN A 483 -47.27 14.38 -20.36
C ASN A 483 -47.97 13.77 -19.15
#